data_AF-A0A367B2Y4-F1
#
_entry.id   AF-A0A367B2Y4-F1
#
_cell.length_a   1.000
_cell.length_b   1.000
_cell.length_c   1.000
_cell.angle_alpha   90.00
_cell.angle_beta   90.00
_cell.angle_gamma   90.00
#
_symmetry.space_group_name_H-M   'P 1'
#
loop_
_entity.id
_entity.type
_entity.pdbx_description
1 polymer ?
#
loop_
_entity_poly.entity_id
_entity_poly.type
_entity_poly.pdbx_seq_one_letter_code
_entity_poly.pdbx_strand_id
1 'polypeptide(L)'
;MVGMTRVQVSLPAAPWVPVPLEGDLREWAVRTAEELCAGKERPEDLAEQLATIAQHLQPLEPLAFAVLVPETRPQAIAGVLVVHQVACGEDPGAVLADLAAESATDIVPPELGRVDLPLGPAARRHGVTAAADGTIAETVEHVVPLGSGTGLRIDLSWGAVEHGEELVALADAAAAGLQLVDD
;
A
#
# COMPACT_ATOMS: atom_id res chain seq x y z
N MET A 1 17.68 -24.03 -8.16
CA MET A 1 16.97 -23.44 -7.02
C MET A 1 17.40 -22.01 -6.95
N VAL A 2 16.58 -21.09 -7.46
CA VAL A 2 16.73 -19.66 -7.19
C VAL A 2 16.12 -19.48 -5.80
N GLY A 3 16.87 -18.96 -4.84
CA GLY A 3 16.35 -18.70 -3.50
C GLY A 3 15.15 -17.76 -3.60
N MET A 4 14.09 -18.03 -2.86
CA MET A 4 12.95 -17.13 -2.79
C MET A 4 13.40 -15.90 -2.01
N THR A 5 13.82 -14.85 -2.72
CA THR A 5 14.09 -13.56 -2.10
C THR A 5 12.81 -13.06 -1.46
N ARG A 6 12.81 -12.95 -0.13
CA ARG A 6 11.65 -12.44 0.62
C ARG A 6 11.71 -10.92 0.64
N VAL A 7 10.55 -10.27 0.60
CA VAL A 7 10.44 -8.83 0.71
C VAL A 7 10.18 -8.44 2.16
N GLN A 8 10.95 -7.48 2.67
CA GLN A 8 10.73 -6.86 3.96
C GLN A 8 10.47 -5.36 3.78
N VAL A 9 9.45 -4.84 4.44
CA VAL A 9 9.14 -3.42 4.47
C VAL A 9 9.38 -2.88 5.87
N SER A 10 10.33 -1.96 6.02
CA SER A 10 10.50 -1.21 7.25
C SER A 10 9.54 -0.02 7.24
N LEU A 11 8.40 -0.17 7.91
CA LEU A 11 7.38 0.87 7.92
C LEU A 11 7.85 2.10 8.72
N PRO A 12 7.57 3.33 8.25
CA PRO A 12 7.85 4.54 9.01
C PRO A 12 7.09 4.55 10.34
N ALA A 13 7.59 5.32 11.32
CA ALA A 13 7.00 5.43 12.65
C ALA A 13 5.58 6.03 12.58
N ALA A 14 4.59 5.16 12.48
CA ALA A 14 3.16 5.44 12.47
C ALA A 14 2.42 4.19 12.97
N PRO A 15 1.13 4.30 13.36
CA PRO A 15 0.35 3.18 13.89
C PRO A 15 -0.09 2.22 12.77
N TRP A 16 0.88 1.54 12.19
CA TRP A 16 0.67 0.50 11.20
C TRP A 16 0.28 -0.80 11.87
N VAL A 17 -0.71 -1.46 11.26
CA VAL A 17 -1.15 -2.78 11.65
C VAL A 17 -0.85 -3.74 10.51
N PRO A 18 0.14 -4.63 10.67
CA PRO A 18 0.43 -5.66 9.67
C PRO A 18 -0.76 -6.60 9.54
N VAL A 19 -1.13 -6.91 8.30
CA VAL A 19 -2.20 -7.87 8.05
C VAL A 19 -1.56 -9.22 7.69
N PRO A 20 -2.04 -10.34 8.25
CA PRO A 20 -1.49 -11.65 7.95
C PRO A 20 -1.80 -12.04 6.50
N LEU A 21 -0.80 -12.64 5.84
CA LEU A 21 -0.96 -13.19 4.48
C LEU A 21 -1.77 -14.49 4.45
N GLU A 22 -1.83 -15.19 5.58
CA GLU A 22 -2.46 -16.51 5.73
C GLU A 22 -3.31 -16.58 7.02
N GLY A 23 -4.26 -17.51 7.06
CA GLY A 23 -5.09 -17.78 8.23
C GLY A 23 -6.49 -17.15 8.18
N ASP A 24 -7.17 -17.09 9.32
CA ASP A 24 -8.52 -16.54 9.43
C ASP A 24 -8.48 -15.00 9.58
N LEU A 25 -8.73 -14.31 8.46
CA LEU A 25 -8.74 -12.85 8.40
C LEU A 25 -9.85 -12.21 9.22
N ARG A 26 -10.98 -12.91 9.43
CA ARG A 26 -12.07 -12.40 10.26
C ARG A 26 -11.70 -12.46 11.73
N GLU A 27 -11.11 -13.58 12.17
CA GLU A 27 -10.60 -13.71 13.54
C GLU A 27 -9.51 -12.67 13.82
N TRP A 28 -8.55 -12.51 12.89
CA TRP A 28 -7.52 -11.47 12.97
C TRP A 28 -8.13 -10.08 13.13
N ALA A 29 -9.12 -9.73 12.31
CA ALA A 29 -9.74 -8.41 12.34
C ALA A 29 -10.45 -8.11 13.66
N VAL A 30 -11.15 -9.10 14.23
CA VAL A 30 -11.81 -8.98 15.55
C VAL A 30 -10.79 -8.74 16.65
N ARG A 31 -9.75 -9.59 16.74
CA ARG A 31 -8.70 -9.45 17.76
C ARG A 31 -7.96 -8.12 17.64
N THR A 32 -7.60 -7.75 16.42
CA THR A 32 -6.89 -6.49 16.14
C THR A 32 -7.72 -5.28 16.54
N ALA A 33 -9.02 -5.26 16.20
CA ALA A 33 -9.91 -4.18 16.62
C ALA A 33 -10.02 -4.08 18.14
N GLU A 34 -10.04 -5.21 18.85
CA GLU A 34 -10.06 -5.25 20.33
C GLU A 34 -8.77 -4.70 20.93
N GLU A 35 -7.62 -5.05 20.38
CA GLU A 35 -6.31 -4.56 20.82
C GLU A 35 -6.18 -3.04 20.60
N LEU A 36 -6.57 -2.54 19.42
CA LEU A 36 -6.53 -1.11 19.08
C LEU A 36 -7.49 -0.28 19.93
N CYS A 37 -8.62 -0.85 20.32
CA CYS A 37 -9.64 -0.19 21.12
C CYS A 37 -9.55 -0.51 22.62
N ALA A 38 -8.48 -1.17 23.07
CA ALA A 38 -8.35 -1.56 24.48
C ALA A 38 -8.46 -0.34 25.41
N GLY A 39 -9.50 -0.32 26.24
CA GLY A 39 -9.79 0.80 27.15
C GLY A 39 -10.49 2.01 26.53
N LYS A 40 -11.00 1.90 25.29
CA LYS A 40 -11.76 2.92 24.56
C LYS A 40 -13.12 2.35 24.11
N GLU A 41 -14.03 3.23 23.71
CA GLU A 41 -15.28 2.80 23.08
C GLU A 41 -14.96 2.14 21.74
N ARG A 42 -15.40 0.88 21.56
CA ARG A 42 -15.16 0.12 20.34
C ARG A 42 -16.12 0.61 19.26
N PRO A 43 -15.63 0.98 18.07
CA PRO A 43 -16.47 1.24 16.92
C PRO A 43 -17.10 -0.08 16.48
N GLU A 44 -18.40 -0.06 16.23
CA GLU A 44 -19.13 -1.28 15.84
C GLU A 44 -18.55 -1.89 14.55
N ASP A 45 -17.98 -1.07 13.67
CA ASP A 45 -17.64 -1.48 12.30
C ASP A 45 -16.13 -1.67 12.04
N LEU A 46 -15.22 -1.38 12.99
CA LEU A 46 -13.77 -1.43 12.70
C LEU A 46 -13.30 -2.84 12.30
N ALA A 47 -13.77 -3.86 13.02
CA ALA A 47 -13.43 -5.25 12.69
C ALA A 47 -13.98 -5.65 11.31
N GLU A 48 -15.15 -5.14 10.93
CA GLU A 48 -15.73 -5.39 9.61
C GLU A 48 -14.94 -4.70 8.51
N GLN A 49 -14.52 -3.44 8.72
CA GLN A 49 -13.66 -2.71 7.78
C GLN A 49 -12.32 -3.42 7.58
N LEU A 50 -11.65 -3.81 8.67
CA LEU A 50 -10.38 -4.55 8.62
C LEU A 50 -10.53 -5.87 7.86
N ALA A 51 -11.58 -6.66 8.17
CA ALA A 51 -11.84 -7.91 7.49
C ALA A 51 -12.13 -7.71 6.00
N THR A 52 -12.91 -6.68 5.65
CA THR A 52 -13.26 -6.36 4.26
C THR A 52 -12.02 -5.99 3.44
N ILE A 53 -11.16 -5.12 3.96
CA ILE A 53 -9.89 -4.76 3.30
C ILE A 53 -9.00 -5.98 3.14
N ALA A 54 -8.82 -6.77 4.20
CA ALA A 54 -7.98 -7.96 4.14
C ALA A 54 -8.48 -8.98 3.10
N GLN A 55 -9.79 -9.22 3.06
CA GLN A 55 -10.42 -10.14 2.09
C GLN A 55 -10.36 -9.61 0.65
N HIS A 56 -10.42 -8.29 0.46
CA HIS A 56 -10.30 -7.70 -0.87
C HIS A 56 -8.88 -7.80 -1.44
N LEU A 57 -7.86 -7.67 -0.59
CA LEU A 57 -6.46 -7.66 -1.01
C LEU A 57 -5.82 -9.05 -1.07
N GLN A 58 -6.31 -10.02 -0.29
CA GLN A 58 -5.75 -11.37 -0.27
C GLN A 58 -5.65 -12.03 -1.67
N PRO A 59 -6.65 -11.92 -2.56
CA PRO A 59 -6.57 -12.47 -3.92
C PRO A 59 -5.49 -11.81 -4.81
N LEU A 60 -4.95 -10.66 -4.41
CA LEU A 60 -3.85 -9.99 -5.12
C LEU A 60 -2.48 -10.59 -4.79
N GLU A 61 -2.43 -11.61 -3.93
CA GLU A 61 -1.21 -12.30 -3.49
C GLU A 61 -0.10 -11.32 -3.04
N PRO A 62 -0.40 -10.38 -2.12
CA PRO A 62 0.58 -9.39 -1.69
C PRO A 62 1.76 -10.06 -0.97
N LEU A 63 2.96 -9.54 -1.22
CA LEU A 63 4.18 -9.92 -0.51
C LEU A 63 4.20 -9.32 0.92
N ALA A 64 3.58 -8.16 1.09
CA ALA A 64 3.32 -7.53 2.38
C ALA A 64 2.14 -6.58 2.26
N PHE A 65 1.34 -6.44 3.32
CA PHE A 65 0.34 -5.38 3.39
C PHE A 65 0.05 -4.96 4.84
N ALA A 66 -0.26 -3.69 5.01
CA ALA A 66 -0.50 -3.09 6.31
C ALA A 66 -1.58 -2.01 6.21
N VAL A 67 -2.34 -1.82 7.29
CA VAL A 67 -3.33 -0.74 7.39
C VAL A 67 -2.87 0.31 8.39
N LEU A 68 -3.06 1.58 8.05
CA LEU A 68 -2.78 2.70 8.93
C LEU A 68 -4.02 3.03 9.76
N VAL A 69 -3.93 2.91 11.08
CA VAL A 69 -5.04 3.23 11.99
C VAL A 69 -4.59 4.35 12.95
N PRO A 70 -5.00 5.61 12.73
CA PRO A 70 -4.50 6.75 13.52
C PRO A 70 -4.79 6.60 15.01
N GLU A 71 -3.82 6.90 15.88
CA GLU A 71 -4.03 6.83 17.34
C GLU A 71 -5.08 7.84 17.84
N THR A 72 -5.22 8.96 17.13
CA THR A 72 -6.18 10.03 17.40
C THR A 72 -7.60 9.67 16.98
N ARG A 73 -7.75 8.71 16.07
CA ARG A 73 -9.02 8.18 15.57
C ARG A 73 -8.88 6.67 15.34
N PRO A 74 -8.72 5.86 16.41
CA PRO A 74 -8.49 4.41 16.29
C PRO A 74 -9.67 3.65 15.64
N GLN A 75 -10.76 4.36 15.37
CA GLN A 75 -11.95 3.89 14.68
C GLN A 75 -11.95 3.99 13.16
N ALA A 76 -10.91 4.56 12.56
CA ALA A 76 -10.87 4.78 11.12
C ALA A 76 -9.57 4.23 10.54
N ILE A 77 -9.69 3.60 9.37
CA ILE A 77 -8.55 3.23 8.56
C ILE A 77 -8.20 4.45 7.72
N ALA A 78 -7.01 5.01 7.93
CA ALA A 78 -6.54 6.20 7.24
C ALA A 78 -5.81 5.88 5.93
N GLY A 79 -5.34 4.65 5.76
CA GLY A 79 -4.69 4.23 4.53
C GLY A 79 -4.34 2.76 4.53
N VAL A 80 -4.04 2.25 3.34
CA VAL A 80 -3.70 0.85 3.08
C VAL A 80 -2.42 0.81 2.27
N LEU A 81 -1.38 0.18 2.82
CA LEU A 81 -0.13 -0.11 2.13
C LEU A 81 -0.15 -1.54 1.59
N VAL A 82 0.17 -1.71 0.32
CA VAL A 82 0.30 -3.01 -0.33
C VAL A 82 1.61 -3.09 -1.08
N VAL A 83 2.31 -4.21 -0.94
CA VAL A 83 3.51 -4.54 -1.72
C VAL A 83 3.27 -5.84 -2.44
N HIS A 84 3.47 -5.83 -3.75
CA HIS A 84 3.27 -7.01 -4.59
C HIS A 84 4.25 -7.03 -5.76
N GLN A 85 4.41 -8.21 -6.36
CA GLN A 85 5.22 -8.37 -7.56
C GLN A 85 4.39 -8.07 -8.80
N VAL A 86 4.95 -7.31 -9.74
CA VAL A 86 4.31 -6.95 -11.00
C VAL A 86 5.16 -7.34 -12.20
N ALA A 87 4.50 -7.59 -13.33
CA ALA A 87 5.18 -7.54 -14.62
C ALA A 87 5.37 -6.06 -14.99
N CYS A 88 6.58 -5.67 -15.38
CA CYS A 88 6.86 -4.29 -15.75
C CYS A 88 8.01 -4.20 -16.76
N GLY A 89 8.17 -3.02 -17.37
CA GLY A 89 9.35 -2.71 -18.19
C GLY A 89 10.67 -2.88 -17.43
N GLU A 90 11.77 -3.06 -18.17
CA GLU A 90 13.10 -3.33 -17.60
C GLU A 90 13.77 -2.09 -17.00
N ASP A 91 13.31 -0.88 -17.37
CA ASP A 91 13.85 0.38 -16.87
C ASP A 91 12.73 1.32 -16.39
N PRO A 92 13.03 2.27 -15.47
CA PRO A 92 12.03 3.16 -14.92
C PRO A 92 11.31 4.03 -15.95
N GLY A 93 11.89 4.28 -17.13
CA GLY A 93 11.25 5.01 -18.20
C GLY A 93 10.13 4.23 -18.87
N ALA A 94 10.35 2.95 -19.14
CA ALA A 94 9.30 2.04 -19.63
C ALA A 94 8.17 1.92 -18.61
N VAL A 95 8.52 1.69 -17.34
CA VAL A 95 7.54 1.62 -16.23
C VAL A 95 6.74 2.92 -16.09
N LEU A 96 7.38 4.09 -16.22
CA LEU A 96 6.68 5.37 -16.14
C LEU A 96 5.68 5.56 -17.30
N ALA A 97 5.99 5.02 -18.49
CA ALA A 97 5.06 5.04 -19.62
C ALA A 97 3.85 4.12 -19.36
N ASP A 98 4.06 2.97 -18.74
CA ASP A 98 2.98 2.06 -18.32
C ASP A 98 2.07 2.75 -17.28
N LEU A 99 2.66 3.34 -16.23
CA LEU A 99 1.90 4.12 -15.24
C LEU A 99 1.13 5.29 -15.87
N ALA A 100 1.72 5.98 -16.85
CA ALA A 100 1.04 7.04 -17.58
C ALA A 100 -0.16 6.53 -18.40
N ALA A 101 -0.09 5.31 -18.92
CA ALA A 101 -1.21 4.69 -19.62
C ALA A 101 -2.33 4.26 -18.66
N GLU A 102 -1.98 3.75 -17.47
CA GLU A 102 -2.93 3.42 -16.39
C GLU A 102 -3.67 4.66 -15.85
N SER A 103 -3.04 5.82 -15.94
CA SER A 103 -3.56 7.11 -15.45
C SER A 103 -4.79 7.63 -16.21
N ALA A 104 -5.25 6.93 -17.26
CA ALA A 104 -6.45 7.31 -18.00
C ALA A 104 -7.73 7.35 -17.15
N THR A 105 -7.73 6.69 -15.99
CA THR A 105 -8.85 6.67 -15.04
C THR A 105 -8.75 7.75 -13.95
N ASP A 106 -7.69 8.54 -13.93
CA ASP A 106 -7.52 9.57 -12.91
C ASP A 106 -8.47 10.75 -13.14
N ILE A 107 -9.03 11.27 -12.05
CA ILE A 107 -9.94 12.42 -12.09
C ILE A 107 -9.19 13.75 -12.30
N VAL A 108 -7.90 13.77 -11.97
CA VAL A 108 -6.96 14.87 -12.23
C VAL A 108 -5.68 14.30 -12.84
N PRO A 109 -4.94 15.07 -13.68
CA PRO A 109 -3.65 14.61 -14.18
C PRO A 109 -2.73 14.23 -13.01
N PRO A 110 -2.18 13.00 -12.98
CA PRO A 110 -1.34 12.57 -11.88
C PRO A 110 0.06 13.17 -11.97
N GLU A 111 0.75 13.17 -10.84
CA GLU A 111 2.16 13.49 -10.78
C GLU A 111 2.98 12.24 -11.07
N LEU A 112 3.72 12.27 -12.17
CA LEU A 112 4.59 11.19 -12.62
C LEU A 112 6.06 11.60 -12.46
N GLY A 113 6.87 10.73 -11.91
CA GLY A 113 8.28 11.03 -11.65
C GLY A 113 9.16 9.80 -11.59
N ARG A 114 10.47 10.06 -11.56
CA ARG A 114 11.48 9.06 -11.21
C ARG A 114 12.05 9.40 -9.84
N VAL A 115 12.29 8.39 -9.04
CA VAL A 115 12.90 8.52 -7.71
C VAL A 115 13.95 7.43 -7.52
N ASP A 116 14.96 7.71 -6.72
CA ASP A 116 15.97 6.71 -6.35
C ASP A 116 15.58 6.10 -4.99
N LEU A 117 15.27 4.81 -4.99
CA LEU A 117 15.00 4.03 -3.78
C LEU A 117 16.22 3.16 -3.42
N PRO A 118 16.33 2.64 -2.19
CA PRO A 118 17.45 1.76 -1.82
C PRO A 118 17.58 0.49 -2.69
N LEU A 119 16.47 0.01 -3.25
CA LEU A 119 16.46 -1.12 -4.19
C LEU A 119 16.83 -0.74 -5.63
N GLY A 120 16.96 0.55 -5.91
CA GLY A 120 17.32 1.08 -7.22
C GLY A 120 16.37 2.17 -7.71
N PRO A 121 16.59 2.65 -8.94
CA PRO A 121 15.72 3.63 -9.59
C PRO A 121 14.30 3.11 -9.73
N ALA A 122 13.31 3.96 -9.43
CA ALA A 122 11.90 3.62 -9.46
C ALA A 122 11.09 4.64 -10.25
N ALA A 123 9.99 4.18 -10.84
CA ALA A 123 8.94 5.07 -11.31
C ALA A 123 7.98 5.38 -10.14
N ARG A 124 7.52 6.62 -10.06
CA ARG A 124 6.57 7.08 -9.05
C ARG A 124 5.36 7.69 -9.74
N ARG A 125 4.17 7.34 -9.25
CA ARG A 125 2.90 7.98 -9.61
C ARG A 125 2.18 8.43 -8.35
N HIS A 126 1.61 9.61 -8.39
CA HIS A 126 0.65 10.10 -7.40
C HIS A 126 -0.61 10.53 -8.13
N GLY A 127 -1.69 9.78 -7.93
CA GLY A 127 -2.94 9.93 -8.67
C GLY A 127 -4.15 9.95 -7.75
N VAL A 128 -5.26 10.44 -8.30
CA VAL A 128 -6.56 10.42 -7.63
C VAL A 128 -7.55 9.77 -8.58
N THR A 129 -8.22 8.72 -8.10
CA THR A 129 -9.21 7.95 -8.84
C THR A 129 -10.58 8.03 -8.18
N ALA A 130 -11.63 7.79 -8.97
CA ALA A 130 -12.99 7.61 -8.46
C ALA A 130 -13.43 6.17 -8.74
N ALA A 131 -13.84 5.46 -7.69
CA ALA A 131 -14.49 4.17 -7.82
C ALA A 131 -15.91 4.33 -8.38
N ALA A 132 -16.48 3.24 -8.89
CA ALA A 132 -17.81 3.24 -9.50
C ALA A 132 -18.95 3.62 -8.51
N ASP A 133 -18.71 3.46 -7.21
CA ASP A 133 -19.63 3.84 -6.14
C ASP A 133 -19.51 5.32 -5.71
N GLY A 134 -18.62 6.08 -6.36
CA GLY A 134 -18.37 7.49 -6.07
C GLY A 134 -17.31 7.74 -4.99
N THR A 135 -16.69 6.69 -4.43
CA THR A 135 -15.58 6.83 -3.50
C THR A 135 -14.37 7.41 -4.22
N ILE A 136 -13.78 8.47 -3.66
CA ILE A 136 -12.56 9.09 -4.20
C ILE A 136 -11.36 8.56 -3.40
N ALA A 137 -10.42 7.95 -4.10
CA ALA A 137 -9.19 7.44 -3.53
C ALA A 137 -7.99 8.19 -4.10
N GLU A 138 -7.08 8.57 -3.22
CA GLU A 138 -5.76 9.08 -3.57
C GLU A 138 -4.75 7.95 -3.36
N THR A 139 -3.78 7.82 -4.27
CA THR A 139 -2.81 6.74 -4.24
C THR A 139 -1.43 7.23 -4.67
N VAL A 140 -0.41 6.82 -3.91
CA VAL A 140 0.99 6.96 -4.28
C VAL A 140 1.56 5.58 -4.55
N GLU A 141 2.13 5.42 -5.74
CA GLU A 141 2.60 4.16 -6.29
C GLU A 141 4.09 4.29 -6.61
N HIS A 142 4.88 3.31 -6.17
CA HIS A 142 6.28 3.18 -6.52
C HIS A 142 6.49 1.84 -7.20
N VAL A 143 7.14 1.83 -8.36
CA VAL A 143 7.48 0.60 -9.07
C VAL A 143 8.98 0.54 -9.31
N VAL A 144 9.63 -0.44 -8.68
CA VAL A 144 11.06 -0.73 -8.82
C VAL A 144 11.21 -1.91 -9.79
N PRO A 145 11.72 -1.69 -11.02
CA PRO A 145 12.08 -2.79 -11.91
C PRO A 145 13.25 -3.57 -11.32
N LEU A 146 13.10 -4.89 -11.18
CA LEU A 146 14.15 -5.80 -10.70
C LEU A 146 14.92 -6.47 -11.85
N GLY A 147 14.52 -6.17 -13.10
CA GLY A 147 15.01 -6.82 -14.30
C GLY A 147 14.18 -8.05 -14.70
N SER A 148 14.47 -8.59 -15.88
CA SER A 148 13.79 -9.77 -16.43
C SER A 148 12.27 -9.62 -16.58
N GLY A 149 11.79 -8.39 -16.80
CA GLY A 149 10.37 -8.08 -16.99
C GLY A 149 9.53 -8.12 -15.71
N THR A 150 10.16 -8.11 -14.53
CA THR A 150 9.49 -8.12 -13.23
C THR A 150 9.94 -6.95 -12.37
N GLY A 151 9.05 -6.51 -11.48
CA GLY A 151 9.32 -5.45 -10.53
C GLY A 151 8.53 -5.61 -9.24
N LEU A 152 8.83 -4.75 -8.28
CA LEU A 152 8.05 -4.60 -7.06
C LEU A 152 7.25 -3.31 -7.15
N ARG A 153 5.94 -3.43 -6.88
CA ARG A 153 5.02 -2.31 -6.76
C ARG A 153 4.65 -2.12 -5.30
N ILE A 154 4.71 -0.88 -4.85
CA ILE A 154 4.36 -0.42 -3.51
C ILE A 154 3.29 0.63 -3.68
N ASP A 155 2.09 0.35 -3.19
CA ASP A 155 0.97 1.28 -3.25
C ASP A 155 0.59 1.68 -1.83
N LEU A 156 0.43 2.98 -1.58
CA LEU A 156 -0.31 3.49 -0.43
C LEU A 156 -1.56 4.20 -0.95
N SER A 157 -2.74 3.74 -0.53
CA SER A 157 -4.03 4.33 -0.92
C SER A 157 -4.85 4.78 0.28
N TRP A 158 -5.61 5.86 0.12
CA TRP A 158 -6.50 6.43 1.15
C TRP A 158 -7.69 7.15 0.54
N GLY A 159 -8.73 7.41 1.34
CA GLY A 159 -9.83 8.29 0.92
C GLY A 159 -9.36 9.75 0.85
N ALA A 160 -9.56 10.42 -0.28
CA ALA A 160 -8.95 11.72 -0.62
C ALA A 160 -9.50 12.94 0.16
N VAL A 161 -9.93 12.77 1.41
CA VAL A 161 -10.80 13.74 2.08
C VAL A 161 -10.05 14.73 2.98
N GLU A 162 -8.96 14.35 3.65
CA GLU A 162 -8.05 15.24 4.43
C GLU A 162 -6.68 14.52 4.62
N HIS A 163 -5.56 15.25 4.84
CA HIS A 163 -4.19 14.74 5.11
C HIS A 163 -3.32 14.23 3.94
N GLY A 164 -3.64 14.60 2.68
CA GLY A 164 -2.91 14.13 1.50
C GLY A 164 -1.38 14.27 1.57
N GLU A 165 -0.85 15.45 1.92
CA GLU A 165 0.61 15.67 1.97
C GLU A 165 1.34 14.78 3.00
N GLU A 166 0.74 14.57 4.17
CA GLU A 166 1.31 13.71 5.22
C GLU A 166 1.34 12.25 4.78
N LEU A 167 0.26 11.78 4.14
CA LEU A 167 0.15 10.42 3.62
C LEU A 167 1.05 10.19 2.41
N VAL A 168 1.23 11.20 1.55
CA VAL A 168 2.22 11.18 0.46
C VAL A 168 3.64 10.98 1.02
N ALA A 169 4.03 11.78 2.01
CA ALA A 169 5.33 11.62 2.65
C ALA A 169 5.49 10.26 3.33
N LEU A 170 4.41 9.72 3.91
CA LEU A 170 4.40 8.40 4.51
C LEU A 170 4.56 7.28 3.46
N ALA A 171 3.95 7.42 2.27
CA ALA A 171 4.12 6.51 1.15
C ALA A 171 5.57 6.48 0.68
N ASP A 172 6.17 7.66 0.48
CA ASP A 172 7.55 7.80 0.04
C ASP A 172 8.51 7.19 1.09
N ALA A 173 8.24 7.40 2.38
CA ALA A 173 9.03 6.81 3.46
C ALA A 173 8.88 5.28 3.55
N ALA A 174 7.68 4.73 3.34
CA ALA A 174 7.45 3.29 3.28
C ALA A 174 8.19 2.65 2.09
N ALA A 175 8.17 3.30 0.92
CA ALA A 175 8.91 2.85 -0.25
C ALA A 175 10.43 2.88 -0.01
N ALA A 176 10.94 3.91 0.65
CA ALA A 176 12.34 3.99 1.07
C ALA A 176 12.73 2.94 2.13
N GLY A 177 11.75 2.38 2.86
CA GLY A 177 11.96 1.31 3.83
C GLY A 177 11.99 -0.10 3.23
N LEU A 178 11.78 -0.24 1.92
CA LEU A 178 11.71 -1.54 1.24
C LEU A 178 13.10 -2.19 1.12
N GLN A 179 13.18 -3.46 1.47
CA GLN A 179 14.40 -4.27 1.42
C GLN A 179 14.10 -5.66 0.85
N LEU A 180 15.04 -6.17 0.07
CA LEU A 180 15.11 -7.59 -0.31
C LEU A 180 15.96 -8.30 0.74
N VAL A 181 15.44 -9.40 1.29
CA VAL A 181 16.17 -10.24 2.24
C VAL A 181 16.34 -11.64 1.65
N ASP A 182 17.59 -12.11 1.66
CA ASP A 182 17.93 -13.49 1.33
C ASP A 182 17.68 -14.39 2.54
N ASP A 183 17.21 -15.62 2.29
CA ASP A 183 17.07 -16.68 3.31
C ASP A 183 18.43 -17.20 3.83
#